data_AF-A0A2V5QJR0-F1
#
_entry.id   AF-A0A2V5QJR0-F1
#
_cell.length_a   1.000
_cell.length_b   1.000
_cell.length_c   1.000
_cell.angle_alpha   90.00
_cell.angle_beta   90.00
_cell.angle_gamma   90.00
#
_symmetry.space_group_name_H-M   'P 1'
#
loop_
_entity.id
_entity.type
_entity.pdbx_description
1 polymer ?
#
loop_
_entity_poly.entity_id
_entity_poly.type
_entity_poly.pdbx_seq_one_letter_code
_entity_poly.pdbx_strand_id
1 'polypeptide(L)'
;MTYAQRRNLALAVLAAFIAIIFLSACGTTERALPPYERPLGKTDFQNVRTTAYTHTEADHREYSNHNALGGELHAAGPPVHRAEAVARATLAYEVPRAVPVDENASYSPQLQPFSMEERRTVTRTTKRTTKTTRSVKRAVAVSRPPQIGSAAADWSRWPAGTVFRLLSTGQNYRVEDYGWALSGRNTIDLYMANQREMNSWGARQETIQVLKWGDPQESLQFLRSHQNYRHIKRMVLELEGSEKEAAALR
;
A
#
# COMPACT_ATOMS: atom_id res chain seq x y z
N MET A 1 4.28 -68.97 -21.20
CA MET A 1 3.39 -67.79 -21.12
C MET A 1 2.48 -67.72 -22.32
N THR A 2 1.17 -67.77 -22.08
CA THR A 2 0.13 -67.64 -23.12
C THR A 2 0.04 -66.20 -23.62
N TYR A 3 -0.53 -65.99 -24.81
CA TYR A 3 -0.69 -64.67 -25.41
C TYR A 3 -1.46 -63.70 -24.50
N ALA A 4 -2.50 -64.20 -23.82
CA ALA A 4 -3.28 -63.43 -22.85
C ALA A 4 -2.44 -62.96 -21.64
N GLN A 5 -1.53 -63.80 -21.14
CA GLN A 5 -0.63 -63.45 -20.04
C GLN A 5 0.37 -62.35 -20.45
N ARG A 6 0.92 -62.41 -21.67
CA ARG A 6 1.84 -61.38 -22.19
C ARG A 6 1.14 -60.05 -22.42
N ARG A 7 -0.10 -60.07 -22.93
CA ARG A 7 -0.92 -58.86 -23.11
C ARG A 7 -1.26 -58.20 -21.78
N ASN A 8 -1.66 -58.98 -20.78
CA ASN A 8 -2.00 -58.45 -19.45
C ASN A 8 -0.76 -57.91 -18.73
N LEU A 9 0.40 -58.57 -18.88
CA LEU A 9 1.68 -58.07 -18.37
C LEU A 9 2.08 -56.74 -19.05
N ALA A 10 1.94 -56.65 -20.38
CA ALA A 10 2.25 -55.43 -21.12
C ALA A 10 1.34 -54.26 -20.71
N LEU A 11 0.04 -54.51 -20.49
CA LEU A 11 -0.89 -53.51 -19.98
C LEU A 11 -0.57 -53.07 -18.55
N ALA A 12 -0.17 -54.01 -17.68
CA ALA A 12 0.24 -53.68 -16.31
C ALA A 12 1.53 -52.85 -16.26
N VAL A 13 2.51 -53.17 -17.11
CA VAL A 13 3.76 -52.39 -17.24
C VAL A 13 3.47 -51.00 -17.80
N LEU A 14 2.60 -50.89 -18.81
CA LEU A 14 2.18 -49.59 -19.37
C LEU A 14 1.44 -48.74 -18.32
N ALA A 15 0.53 -49.33 -17.55
CA ALA A 15 -0.18 -48.65 -16.48
C ALA A 15 0.76 -48.18 -15.36
N ALA A 16 1.76 -48.99 -15.00
CA ALA A 16 2.79 -48.60 -14.04
C ALA A 16 3.66 -47.44 -14.56
N PHE A 17 4.03 -47.46 -15.84
CA PHE A 17 4.78 -46.35 -16.47
C PHE A 17 3.97 -45.05 -16.51
N ILE A 18 2.68 -45.14 -16.83
CA ILE A 18 1.75 -44.00 -16.82
C ILE A 18 1.61 -43.46 -15.39
N ALA A 19 1.44 -44.32 -14.38
CA ALA A 19 1.36 -43.91 -12.98
C ALA A 19 2.64 -43.20 -12.50
N ILE A 20 3.83 -43.68 -12.89
CA ILE A 20 5.12 -43.03 -12.57
C ILE A 20 5.22 -41.64 -13.21
N ILE A 21 4.77 -41.49 -14.47
CA ILE A 21 4.73 -40.19 -15.15
C ILE A 21 3.78 -39.22 -14.44
N PHE A 22 2.59 -39.67 -14.03
CA PHE A 22 1.63 -38.82 -13.29
C PHE A 22 2.06 -38.48 -11.86
N LEU A 23 2.79 -39.36 -11.17
CA LEU A 23 3.35 -39.10 -9.83
C LEU A 23 4.55 -38.14 -9.86
N SER A 24 5.23 -38.00 -11.00
CA SER A 24 6.35 -37.05 -11.19
C SER A 24 5.94 -35.63 -11.58
N ALA A 25 4.63 -35.36 -11.75
CA ALA A 25 4.11 -34.05 -12.14
C ALA A 25 3.78 -33.12 -10.95
N CYS A 26 4.00 -33.54 -9.70
CA CYS A 26 3.94 -32.64 -8.54
C CYS A 26 5.30 -31.95 -8.33
N GLY A 27 5.77 -31.27 -9.37
CA GLY A 27 6.89 -30.36 -9.25
C GLY A 27 6.38 -29.04 -8.71
N THR A 28 6.43 -28.84 -7.39
CA THR A 28 6.47 -27.49 -6.83
C THR A 28 7.62 -26.78 -7.55
N THR A 29 7.29 -25.83 -8.43
CA THR A 29 8.30 -25.05 -9.11
C THR A 29 9.00 -24.22 -8.04
N GLU A 30 10.11 -24.73 -7.48
CA GLU A 30 10.97 -23.97 -6.60
C GLU A 30 11.60 -22.86 -7.42
N ARG A 31 10.88 -21.74 -7.57
CA ARG A 31 11.41 -20.53 -8.20
C ARG A 31 12.65 -20.11 -7.41
N ALA A 32 13.77 -19.96 -8.11
CA ALA A 32 14.98 -19.42 -7.53
C ALA A 32 14.69 -18.02 -6.96
N LEU A 33 15.22 -17.70 -5.78
CA LEU A 33 14.98 -16.41 -5.19
C LEU A 33 15.68 -15.31 -6.00
N PRO A 34 15.12 -14.09 -6.04
CA PRO A 34 15.78 -12.98 -6.69
C PRO A 34 17.13 -12.68 -5.99
N PRO A 35 18.06 -12.00 -6.70
CA PRO A 35 19.34 -11.58 -6.13
C PRO A 35 19.15 -10.77 -4.84
N TYR A 36 19.98 -11.06 -3.85
CA TYR A 36 19.99 -10.31 -2.60
C TYR A 36 20.68 -8.95 -2.78
N GLU A 37 19.98 -7.89 -2.41
CA GLU A 37 20.48 -6.52 -2.38
C GLU A 37 20.70 -6.09 -0.93
N ARG A 38 21.72 -5.27 -0.66
CA ARG A 38 21.93 -4.72 0.70
C ARG A 38 20.70 -3.89 1.13
N PRO A 39 20.16 -4.10 2.35
CA PRO A 39 19.03 -3.31 2.84
C PRO A 39 19.36 -1.82 2.89
N LEU A 40 18.37 -0.99 2.56
CA LEU A 40 18.46 0.46 2.75
C LEU A 40 18.38 0.80 4.24
N GLY A 41 19.08 1.86 4.66
CA GLY A 41 18.93 2.40 6.00
C GLY A 41 17.52 2.97 6.22
N LYS A 42 16.95 2.80 7.42
CA LYS A 42 15.64 3.37 7.75
C LYS A 42 15.73 4.89 7.84
N THR A 43 15.28 5.56 6.79
CA THR A 43 15.21 7.02 6.67
C THR A 43 13.83 7.47 6.21
N ASP A 44 13.49 8.74 6.49
CA ASP A 44 12.22 9.33 6.04
C ASP A 44 12.13 9.43 4.52
N PHE A 45 13.26 9.54 3.82
CA PHE A 45 13.33 9.60 2.37
C PHE A 45 14.23 8.49 1.84
N GLN A 46 13.74 7.75 0.85
CA GLN A 46 14.45 6.64 0.23
C GLN A 46 14.24 6.68 -1.29
N ASN A 47 15.26 6.27 -2.05
CA ASN A 47 15.13 5.99 -3.47
C ASN A 47 15.00 4.49 -3.65
N VAL A 48 13.87 4.05 -4.20
CA VAL A 48 13.52 2.63 -4.32
C VAL A 48 13.10 2.31 -5.74
N ARG A 49 13.30 1.06 -6.15
CA ARG A 49 12.69 0.58 -7.37
C ARG A 49 11.21 0.34 -7.10
N THR A 50 10.34 0.89 -7.94
CA THR A 50 8.92 0.57 -7.91
C THR A 50 8.53 -0.24 -9.14
N THR A 51 7.70 -1.24 -8.93
CA THR A 51 6.96 -1.95 -9.98
C THR A 51 5.45 -1.79 -9.74
N ALA A 52 4.63 -2.39 -10.58
CA ALA A 52 3.20 -2.48 -10.33
C ALA A 52 2.71 -3.90 -10.61
N TYR A 53 1.70 -4.30 -9.85
CA TYR A 53 0.98 -5.56 -10.00
C TYR A 53 -0.53 -5.34 -9.96
N THR A 54 -1.29 -6.34 -10.38
CA THR A 54 -2.76 -6.31 -10.27
C THR A 54 -3.32 -7.72 -10.02
N HIS A 55 -4.48 -7.79 -9.38
CA HIS A 55 -5.15 -9.04 -9.04
C HIS A 55 -5.57 -9.87 -10.27
N THR A 56 -5.54 -9.29 -11.46
CA THR A 56 -5.87 -10.00 -12.72
C THR A 56 -4.70 -10.80 -13.29
N GLU A 57 -3.48 -10.61 -12.77
CA GLU A 57 -2.30 -11.36 -13.19
C GLU A 57 -2.39 -12.84 -12.80
N ALA A 58 -1.77 -13.70 -13.60
CA ALA A 58 -1.95 -15.14 -13.49
C ALA A 58 -1.49 -15.72 -12.13
N ASP A 59 -0.44 -15.13 -11.54
CA ASP A 59 0.11 -15.48 -10.23
C ASP A 59 -0.67 -14.91 -9.04
N HIS A 60 -1.57 -13.96 -9.26
CA HIS A 60 -2.46 -13.41 -8.22
C HIS A 60 -3.87 -14.01 -8.23
N ARG A 61 -4.22 -14.85 -9.23
CA ARG A 61 -5.56 -15.45 -9.34
C ARG A 61 -5.97 -16.31 -8.15
N GLU A 62 -5.00 -16.95 -7.49
CA GLU A 62 -5.26 -17.75 -6.28
C GLU A 62 -5.71 -16.88 -5.09
N TYR A 63 -5.17 -15.66 -5.01
CA TYR A 63 -5.42 -14.73 -3.91
C TYR A 63 -6.55 -13.72 -4.20
N SER A 64 -6.98 -13.62 -5.47
CA SER A 64 -8.02 -12.68 -5.91
C SER A 64 -7.65 -11.25 -5.51
N ASN A 65 -8.61 -10.47 -5.01
CA ASN A 65 -8.44 -9.10 -4.54
C ASN A 65 -8.03 -8.99 -3.06
N HIS A 66 -7.42 -10.02 -2.46
CA HIS A 66 -7.02 -10.00 -1.06
C HIS A 66 -5.50 -9.80 -0.90
N ASN A 67 -5.12 -9.05 0.13
CA ASN A 67 -3.73 -8.88 0.55
C ASN A 67 -3.30 -9.96 1.56
N ALA A 68 -2.00 -10.05 1.84
CA ALA A 68 -1.46 -11.02 2.80
C ALA A 68 -2.04 -10.88 4.23
N LEU A 69 -2.55 -9.71 4.61
CA LEU A 69 -3.18 -9.49 5.91
C LEU A 69 -4.68 -9.89 5.94
N GLY A 70 -5.22 -10.39 4.84
CA GLY A 70 -6.62 -10.82 4.70
C GLY A 70 -7.61 -9.68 4.41
N GLY A 71 -7.12 -8.46 4.17
CA GLY A 71 -7.93 -7.32 3.71
C GLY A 71 -8.05 -7.25 2.19
N GLU A 72 -8.86 -6.32 1.68
CA GLU A 72 -8.97 -6.09 0.23
C GLU A 72 -7.84 -5.19 -0.29
N LEU A 73 -7.42 -5.45 -1.53
CA LEU A 73 -6.48 -4.60 -2.27
C LEU A 73 -7.17 -3.34 -2.80
N HIS A 74 -6.56 -2.19 -2.53
CA HIS A 74 -7.08 -0.88 -2.88
C HIS A 74 -6.11 -0.15 -3.80
N ALA A 75 -6.58 0.33 -4.96
CA ALA A 75 -5.77 1.23 -5.78
C ALA A 75 -5.67 2.60 -5.09
N ALA A 76 -4.52 3.27 -5.25
CA ALA A 76 -4.35 4.63 -4.75
C ALA A 76 -5.31 5.60 -5.45
N GLY A 77 -5.72 6.67 -4.74
CA GLY A 77 -6.48 7.77 -5.34
C GLY A 77 -5.72 8.46 -6.48
N PRO A 78 -6.36 9.37 -7.24
CA PRO A 78 -5.72 10.02 -8.38
C PRO A 78 -4.42 10.77 -7.98
N PRO A 79 -3.42 10.86 -8.89
CA PRO A 79 -2.20 11.62 -8.65
C PRO A 79 -2.48 13.07 -8.23
N VAL A 80 -1.83 13.49 -7.15
CA VAL A 80 -1.91 14.84 -6.60
C VAL A 80 -0.66 15.61 -7.00
N HIS A 81 -0.72 16.27 -8.16
CA HIS A 81 0.39 17.09 -8.66
C HIS A 81 0.51 18.48 -7.99
N ARG A 82 -0.33 18.80 -6.99
CA ARG A 82 -0.39 20.14 -6.40
C ARG A 82 0.31 20.18 -5.04
N ALA A 83 1.46 20.86 -5.01
CA ALA A 83 2.30 21.06 -3.83
C ALA A 83 1.63 21.82 -2.66
N GLU A 84 0.43 22.39 -2.83
CA GLU A 84 -0.16 23.35 -1.88
C GLU A 84 -1.26 22.78 -0.96
N ALA A 85 -1.61 21.50 -1.06
CA ALA A 85 -2.67 20.92 -0.22
C ALA A 85 -2.28 19.54 0.28
N VAL A 86 -1.20 19.46 1.06
CA VAL A 86 -0.94 18.28 1.86
C VAL A 86 -0.87 18.67 3.32
N ALA A 87 -2.05 18.88 3.90
CA ALA A 87 -2.19 18.65 5.33
C ALA A 87 -1.58 17.26 5.60
N ARG A 88 -0.69 17.15 6.60
CA ARG A 88 -0.24 15.86 7.11
C ARG A 88 -1.49 15.00 7.25
N ALA A 89 -1.56 13.90 6.50
CA ALA A 89 -2.72 13.03 6.54
C ALA A 89 -2.82 12.51 7.97
N THR A 90 -3.72 13.08 8.76
CA THR A 90 -4.11 12.51 10.05
C THR A 90 -4.71 11.16 9.68
N LEU A 91 -3.96 10.10 10.01
CA LEU A 91 -4.38 8.71 9.81
C LEU A 91 -5.77 8.55 10.40
N ALA A 92 -6.75 8.17 9.58
CA ALA A 92 -8.13 7.91 10.00
C ALA A 92 -8.27 6.68 10.92
N TYR A 93 -7.20 6.27 11.61
CA TYR A 93 -7.17 5.19 12.59
C TYR A 93 -7.05 5.69 14.04
N GLU A 94 -6.95 7.01 14.27
CA GLU A 94 -7.24 7.57 15.59
C GLU A 94 -8.76 7.70 15.74
N VAL A 95 -9.38 6.72 16.38
CA VAL A 95 -10.64 6.94 17.09
C VAL A 95 -10.41 8.16 17.98
N PRO A 96 -11.20 9.24 17.87
CA PRO A 96 -11.08 10.35 18.80
C PRO A 96 -11.38 9.80 20.19
N ARG A 97 -10.35 9.63 21.03
CA ARG A 97 -10.59 9.58 22.47
C ARG A 97 -11.32 10.87 22.81
N ALA A 98 -12.42 10.71 23.54
CA ALA A 98 -13.28 11.79 23.98
C ALA A 98 -12.45 13.02 24.39
N VAL A 99 -12.83 14.15 23.81
CA VAL A 99 -12.35 15.49 24.17
C VAL A 99 -12.40 15.60 25.72
N PRO A 100 -11.32 15.99 26.41
CA PRO A 100 -11.46 16.44 27.78
C PRO A 100 -12.29 17.73 27.71
N VAL A 101 -13.48 17.70 28.28
CA VAL A 101 -14.30 18.87 28.53
C VAL A 101 -13.48 19.76 29.47
N ASP A 102 -12.95 20.87 28.95
CA ASP A 102 -12.42 21.93 29.79
C ASP A 102 -13.61 22.70 30.35
N GLU A 103 -13.93 22.41 31.62
CA GLU A 103 -15.14 22.85 32.32
C GLU A 103 -15.05 24.29 32.86
N ASN A 104 -14.08 25.09 32.42
CA ASN A 104 -13.87 26.45 32.95
C ASN A 104 -13.67 27.50 31.85
N ALA A 105 -14.73 27.80 31.07
CA ALA A 105 -14.82 29.06 30.35
C ALA A 105 -16.28 29.46 30.10
N SER A 106 -16.94 29.94 31.16
CA SER A 106 -18.16 30.73 31.05
C SER A 106 -17.81 32.10 30.46
N TYR A 107 -17.97 32.25 29.13
CA TYR A 107 -18.03 33.57 28.51
C TYR A 107 -19.19 33.65 27.53
N SER A 108 -20.33 34.14 28.02
CA SER A 108 -21.42 34.63 27.19
C SER A 108 -20.99 35.94 26.52
N PRO A 109 -21.11 36.10 25.20
CA PRO A 109 -21.02 37.42 24.60
C PRO A 109 -22.30 38.20 24.97
N GLN A 110 -22.20 39.18 25.86
CA GLN A 110 -23.27 40.16 26.06
C GLN A 110 -23.50 40.95 24.77
N LEU A 111 -24.74 40.95 24.31
CA LEU A 111 -25.24 41.81 23.24
C LEU A 111 -25.17 43.27 23.73
N GLN A 112 -24.44 44.12 23.00
CA GLN A 112 -24.45 45.56 23.21
C GLN A 112 -25.79 46.15 22.73
N PRO A 113 -26.45 47.02 23.51
CA PRO A 113 -27.68 47.68 23.09
C PRO A 113 -27.39 48.79 22.08
N PHE A 114 -28.24 48.85 21.06
CA PHE A 114 -28.24 49.89 20.03
C PHE A 114 -28.54 51.26 20.64
N SER A 115 -27.64 52.22 20.46
CA SER A 115 -27.87 53.64 20.73
C SER A 115 -28.32 54.34 19.44
N MET A 116 -29.45 55.04 19.52
CA MET A 116 -30.04 55.88 18.47
C MET A 116 -29.80 57.37 18.77
N GLU A 117 -29.75 58.13 17.68
CA GLU A 117 -29.71 59.60 17.51
C GLU A 117 -28.41 60.38 17.83
N GLU A 118 -27.82 61.04 16.82
CA GLU A 118 -28.09 62.48 16.55
C GLU A 118 -27.66 62.92 15.12
N ARG A 119 -28.27 64.02 14.66
CA ARG A 119 -28.44 64.60 13.32
C ARG A 119 -27.24 65.33 12.68
N ARG A 120 -27.43 65.59 11.37
CA ARG A 120 -26.96 66.72 10.50
C ARG A 120 -25.58 66.53 9.82
N THR A 121 -25.31 66.82 8.54
CA THR A 121 -26.00 67.54 7.43
C THR A 121 -25.47 67.07 6.06
N VAL A 122 -26.38 66.97 5.08
CA VAL A 122 -26.33 67.04 3.59
C VAL A 122 -24.98 67.38 2.89
N THR A 123 -24.61 66.69 1.78
CA THR A 123 -24.53 67.23 0.39
C THR A 123 -24.04 66.21 -0.69
N ARG A 124 -24.79 66.17 -1.82
CA ARG A 124 -24.51 65.79 -3.23
C ARG A 124 -24.06 64.37 -3.66
N THR A 125 -25.04 63.68 -4.27
CA THR A 125 -25.04 63.06 -5.62
C THR A 125 -23.71 62.74 -6.31
N THR A 126 -23.44 61.43 -6.50
CA THR A 126 -23.05 60.85 -7.79
C THR A 126 -23.58 59.40 -7.87
N LYS A 127 -24.35 59.09 -8.92
CA LYS A 127 -24.71 57.70 -9.28
C LYS A 127 -23.44 56.96 -9.67
N ARG A 128 -22.99 56.01 -8.85
CA ARG A 128 -21.97 55.02 -9.24
C ARG A 128 -22.64 53.65 -9.24
N THR A 129 -22.74 53.06 -10.42
CA THR A 129 -23.20 51.71 -10.68
C THR A 129 -22.38 50.73 -9.84
N THR A 130 -22.99 50.18 -8.79
CA THR A 130 -22.43 49.08 -8.01
C THR A 130 -22.47 47.82 -8.86
N LYS A 131 -21.34 47.47 -9.46
CA LYS A 131 -21.13 46.13 -10.02
C LYS A 131 -21.12 45.18 -8.83
N THR A 132 -22.21 44.43 -8.65
CA THR A 132 -22.34 43.41 -7.62
C THR A 132 -21.22 42.39 -7.81
N THR A 133 -20.14 42.51 -7.05
CA THR A 133 -19.17 41.44 -6.91
C THR A 133 -19.88 40.33 -6.16
N ARG A 134 -20.44 39.39 -6.94
CA ARG A 134 -21.02 38.17 -6.43
C ARG A 134 -19.92 37.47 -5.64
N SER A 135 -19.97 37.56 -4.32
CA SER A 135 -19.10 36.81 -3.42
C SER A 135 -19.33 35.34 -3.71
N VAL A 136 -18.50 34.75 -4.55
CA VAL A 136 -18.48 33.31 -4.77
C VAL A 136 -18.03 32.75 -3.43
N LYS A 137 -18.97 32.25 -2.63
CA LYS A 137 -18.65 31.39 -1.49
C LYS A 137 -17.83 30.24 -2.07
N ARG A 138 -16.51 30.29 -1.92
CA ARG A 138 -15.65 29.15 -2.24
C ARG A 138 -16.14 28.02 -1.35
N ALA A 139 -16.76 27.02 -1.96
CA ALA A 139 -17.05 25.79 -1.27
C ALA A 139 -15.71 25.26 -0.75
N VAL A 140 -15.56 25.21 0.58
CA VAL A 140 -14.46 24.48 1.20
C VAL A 140 -14.73 23.03 0.84
N ALA A 141 -13.99 22.51 -0.14
CA ALA A 141 -14.04 21.10 -0.48
C ALA A 141 -13.68 20.34 0.79
N VAL A 142 -14.65 19.63 1.36
CA VAL A 142 -14.41 18.66 2.43
C VAL A 142 -13.42 17.67 1.85
N SER A 143 -12.15 17.80 2.22
CA SER A 143 -11.09 16.93 1.73
C SER A 143 -11.38 15.53 2.27
N ARG A 144 -11.96 14.67 1.43
CA ARG A 144 -11.99 13.24 1.75
C ARG A 144 -10.55 12.81 2.05
N PRO A 145 -10.31 12.01 3.09
CA PRO A 145 -8.98 11.49 3.36
C PRO A 145 -8.47 10.81 2.08
N PRO A 146 -7.19 11.02 1.71
CA PRO A 146 -6.65 10.46 0.49
C PRO A 146 -6.78 8.93 0.54
N GLN A 147 -7.35 8.33 -0.50
CA GLN A 147 -7.40 6.88 -0.65
C GLN A 147 -5.98 6.34 -0.71
N ILE A 148 -5.64 5.50 0.27
CA ILE A 148 -4.32 4.88 0.40
C ILE A 148 -4.30 3.63 -0.47
N GLY A 149 -3.32 3.54 -1.37
CA GLY A 149 -3.13 2.35 -2.19
C GLY A 149 -2.44 1.22 -1.44
N SER A 150 -2.68 -0.01 -1.86
CA SER A 150 -1.99 -1.19 -1.39
C SER A 150 -0.63 -1.31 -2.05
N ALA A 151 0.36 -1.79 -1.31
CA ALA A 151 1.69 -2.09 -1.82
C ALA A 151 2.19 -3.41 -1.27
N ALA A 152 2.93 -4.14 -2.11
CA ALA A 152 3.68 -5.30 -1.72
C ALA A 152 5.16 -4.94 -1.55
N ALA A 153 5.82 -5.48 -0.54
CA ALA A 153 7.25 -5.27 -0.33
C ALA A 153 7.87 -6.45 0.42
N ASP A 154 9.19 -6.44 0.53
CA ASP A 154 9.88 -7.26 1.52
C ASP A 154 9.62 -6.69 2.93
N TRP A 155 8.93 -7.45 3.77
CA TRP A 155 8.56 -7.04 5.13
C TRP A 155 9.73 -6.95 6.10
N SER A 156 10.88 -7.54 5.78
CA SER A 156 12.12 -7.28 6.55
C SER A 156 12.68 -5.89 6.33
N ARG A 157 12.39 -5.28 5.17
CA ARG A 157 12.87 -3.95 4.76
C ARG A 157 11.83 -2.88 5.06
N TRP A 158 10.60 -3.11 4.62
CA TRP A 158 9.43 -2.29 4.91
C TRP A 158 8.38 -3.14 5.62
N PRO A 159 8.40 -3.18 6.97
CA PRO A 159 7.47 -3.99 7.74
C PRO A 159 6.00 -3.71 7.39
N ALA A 160 5.16 -4.72 7.59
CA ALA A 160 3.72 -4.61 7.41
C ALA A 160 3.17 -3.38 8.14
N GLY A 161 2.28 -2.65 7.46
CA GLY A 161 1.72 -1.38 7.95
C GLY A 161 2.58 -0.15 7.65
N THR A 162 3.75 -0.27 7.02
CA THR A 162 4.54 0.89 6.57
C THR A 162 3.71 1.73 5.59
N VAL A 163 3.57 3.02 5.88
CA VAL A 163 2.87 3.99 5.03
C VAL A 163 3.90 4.95 4.43
N PHE A 164 3.86 5.11 3.11
CA PHE A 164 4.77 6.00 2.39
C PHE A 164 4.02 6.80 1.32
N ARG A 165 4.66 7.86 0.84
CA ARG A 165 4.20 8.70 -0.26
C ARG A 165 5.19 8.65 -1.40
N LEU A 166 4.69 8.56 -2.63
CA LEU A 166 5.49 8.78 -3.83
C LEU A 166 5.64 10.28 -4.07
N LEU A 167 6.88 10.78 -4.16
CA LEU A 167 7.10 12.20 -4.38
C LEU A 167 6.69 12.66 -5.79
N SER A 168 6.75 11.77 -6.79
CA SER A 168 6.40 12.09 -8.18
C SER A 168 4.89 12.30 -8.39
N THR A 169 4.05 11.51 -7.70
CA THR A 169 2.58 11.54 -7.87
C THR A 169 1.83 12.08 -6.66
N GLY A 170 2.47 12.21 -5.50
CA GLY A 170 1.81 12.61 -4.24
C GLY A 170 0.88 11.57 -3.65
N GLN A 171 0.76 10.38 -4.27
CA GLN A 171 -0.09 9.29 -3.80
C GLN A 171 0.52 8.62 -2.56
N ASN A 172 -0.35 8.20 -1.64
CA ASN A 172 0.06 7.46 -0.45
C ASN A 172 -0.23 5.97 -0.63
N TYR A 173 0.66 5.12 -0.14
CA TYR A 173 0.53 3.68 -0.16
C TYR A 173 0.83 3.07 1.20
N ARG A 174 0.28 1.89 1.45
CA ARG A 174 0.51 1.08 2.64
C ARG A 174 1.05 -0.28 2.23
N VAL A 175 2.13 -0.69 2.87
CA VAL A 175 2.65 -2.06 2.76
C VAL A 175 1.75 -2.99 3.54
N GLU A 176 1.06 -3.87 2.84
CA GLU A 176 0.13 -4.84 3.42
C GLU A 176 0.18 -6.19 2.70
N ASP A 177 1.06 -6.30 1.71
CA ASP A 177 1.29 -7.51 0.95
C ASP A 177 2.78 -7.81 0.79
N TYR A 178 3.13 -9.03 0.40
CA TYR A 178 4.49 -9.44 0.10
C TYR A 178 4.50 -10.41 -1.09
N GLY A 179 5.68 -10.66 -1.65
CA GLY A 179 5.80 -11.57 -2.78
C GLY A 179 7.19 -12.16 -2.92
N TRP A 180 7.25 -13.36 -3.50
CA TRP A 180 8.51 -14.08 -3.74
C TRP A 180 9.53 -13.23 -4.50
N ALA A 181 9.06 -12.44 -5.48
CA ALA A 181 9.89 -11.62 -6.34
C ALA A 181 10.48 -10.40 -5.61
N LEU A 182 9.98 -10.03 -4.42
CA LEU A 182 10.41 -8.84 -3.69
C LEU A 182 11.41 -9.17 -2.57
N SER A 183 11.40 -10.42 -2.09
CA SER A 183 12.25 -10.90 -1.00
C SER A 183 13.74 -10.72 -1.30
N GLY A 184 14.45 -9.98 -0.46
CA GLY A 184 15.85 -9.63 -0.62
C GLY A 184 16.11 -8.45 -1.57
N ARG A 185 15.09 -7.72 -2.04
CA ARG A 185 15.27 -6.57 -2.96
C ARG A 185 14.83 -5.25 -2.36
N ASN A 186 15.43 -4.16 -2.82
CA ASN A 186 14.97 -2.79 -2.54
C ASN A 186 13.88 -2.38 -3.54
N THR A 187 12.85 -3.23 -3.69
CA THR A 187 11.75 -3.03 -4.63
C THR A 187 10.41 -3.04 -3.91
N ILE A 188 9.56 -2.08 -4.23
CA ILE A 188 8.17 -2.00 -3.76
C ILE A 188 7.25 -2.18 -4.96
N ASP A 189 6.28 -3.07 -4.86
CA ASP A 189 5.29 -3.31 -5.90
C ASP A 189 4.00 -2.58 -5.56
N LEU A 190 3.49 -1.77 -6.48
CA LEU A 190 2.30 -0.95 -6.25
C LEU A 190 1.07 -1.63 -6.85
N TYR A 191 0.03 -1.80 -6.06
CA TYR A 191 -1.21 -2.35 -6.58
C TYR A 191 -1.94 -1.36 -7.49
N MET A 192 -2.41 -1.86 -8.63
CA MET A 192 -3.20 -1.14 -9.61
C MET A 192 -4.55 -1.82 -9.83
N ALA A 193 -5.60 -1.03 -10.12
CA ALA A 193 -6.95 -1.57 -10.27
C ALA A 193 -7.12 -2.46 -11.51
N ASN A 194 -6.27 -2.25 -12.53
CA ASN A 194 -6.34 -2.98 -13.79
C ASN A 194 -4.97 -3.03 -14.51
N GLN A 195 -4.87 -3.95 -15.47
CA GLN A 195 -3.67 -4.16 -16.28
C GLN A 195 -3.18 -2.91 -17.03
N ARG A 196 -4.09 -2.03 -17.45
CA ARG A 196 -3.73 -0.83 -18.22
C ARG A 196 -2.95 0.16 -17.33
N GLU A 197 -3.43 0.39 -16.12
CA GLU A 197 -2.73 1.22 -15.12
C GLU A 197 -1.39 0.62 -14.73
N MET A 198 -1.34 -0.70 -14.51
CA MET A 198 -0.12 -1.45 -14.24
C MET A 198 0.94 -1.26 -15.33
N ASN A 199 0.55 -1.46 -16.61
CA ASN A 199 1.43 -1.26 -17.76
C ASN A 199 1.85 0.22 -17.92
N SER A 200 0.95 1.15 -17.63
CA SER A 200 1.25 2.59 -17.69
C SER A 200 2.24 3.01 -16.60
N TRP A 201 2.26 2.33 -15.46
CA TRP A 201 3.22 2.59 -14.40
C TRP A 201 4.62 2.07 -14.75
N GLY A 202 4.71 0.77 -15.07
CA GLY A 202 5.97 0.10 -15.41
C GLY A 202 6.98 0.00 -14.27
N ALA A 203 8.18 -0.51 -14.57
CA ALA A 203 9.28 -0.56 -13.61
C ALA A 203 10.12 0.72 -13.68
N ARG A 204 10.28 1.43 -12.56
CA ARG A 204 11.05 2.69 -12.51
C ARG A 204 11.62 2.97 -11.12
N GLN A 205 12.51 3.95 -11.02
CA GLN A 205 13.03 4.45 -9.74
C GLN A 205 12.15 5.57 -9.23
N GLU A 206 11.81 5.52 -7.95
CA GLU A 206 10.97 6.51 -7.28
C GLU A 206 11.59 6.95 -5.97
N THR A 207 11.51 8.25 -5.70
CA THR A 207 11.79 8.76 -4.37
C THR A 207 10.51 8.70 -3.54
N ILE A 208 10.59 7.98 -2.43
CA ILE A 208 9.49 7.85 -1.47
C ILE A 208 9.79 8.66 -0.21
N GLN A 209 8.73 9.17 0.40
CA GLN A 209 8.74 9.66 1.77
C GLN A 209 8.00 8.66 2.66
N VAL A 210 8.69 8.04 3.60
CA VAL A 210 8.05 7.22 4.64
C VAL A 210 7.33 8.14 5.62
N LEU A 211 6.01 7.97 5.72
CA LEU A 211 5.16 8.74 6.62
C LEU A 211 5.03 8.05 7.99
N LYS A 212 5.02 6.72 7.98
CA LYS A 212 4.98 5.88 9.18
C LYS A 212 5.64 4.54 8.88
N TRP A 213 6.58 4.12 9.70
CA TRP A 213 7.11 2.76 9.64
C TRP A 213 6.12 1.75 10.25
N GLY A 214 6.03 0.58 9.63
CA GLY A 214 5.35 -0.59 10.18
C GLY A 214 6.11 -1.21 11.35
N ASP A 215 5.53 -2.24 11.97
CA ASP A 215 6.14 -2.95 13.09
C ASP A 215 6.89 -4.22 12.61
N PRO A 216 8.24 -4.27 12.77
CA PRO A 216 9.02 -5.47 12.45
C PRO A 216 8.60 -6.70 13.26
N GLN A 217 8.17 -6.54 14.51
CA GLN A 217 7.80 -7.66 15.38
C GLN A 217 6.47 -8.28 14.96
N GLU A 218 5.49 -7.44 14.61
CA GLU A 218 4.21 -7.90 14.04
C GLU A 218 4.45 -8.67 12.73
N SER A 219 5.32 -8.12 11.86
CA SER A 219 5.72 -8.76 10.61
C SER A 219 6.37 -10.11 10.87
N LEU A 220 7.32 -10.19 11.81
CA LEU A 220 7.99 -11.43 12.19
C LEU A 220 7.01 -12.47 12.74
N GLN A 221 6.10 -12.06 13.62
CA GLN A 221 5.08 -12.94 14.19
C GLN A 221 4.20 -13.55 13.10
N PHE A 222 3.78 -12.74 12.11
CA PHE A 222 2.98 -13.22 10.98
C PHE A 222 3.76 -14.19 10.08
N LEU A 223 5.01 -13.87 9.77
CA LEU A 223 5.82 -14.67 8.82
C LEU A 223 6.31 -15.99 9.40
N ARG A 224 6.45 -16.10 10.73
CA ARG A 224 7.01 -17.28 11.41
C ARG A 224 6.30 -18.59 11.09
N SER A 225 4.98 -18.57 10.89
CA SER A 225 4.19 -19.76 10.56
C SER A 225 4.34 -20.23 9.11
N HIS A 226 4.96 -19.42 8.24
CA HIS A 226 5.03 -19.66 6.80
C HIS A 226 6.47 -19.85 6.27
N GLN A 227 7.41 -20.23 7.13
CA GLN A 227 8.83 -20.39 6.78
C GLN A 227 9.14 -21.55 5.82
N ASN A 228 8.14 -22.38 5.48
CA ASN A 228 8.26 -23.39 4.43
C ASN A 228 8.58 -22.77 3.07
N TYR A 229 8.17 -21.51 2.86
CA TYR A 229 8.51 -20.76 1.66
C TYR A 229 9.88 -20.07 1.83
N ARG A 230 10.80 -20.35 0.91
CA ARG A 230 12.17 -19.82 0.93
C ARG A 230 12.24 -18.29 1.00
N HIS A 231 11.33 -17.59 0.30
CA HIS A 231 11.28 -16.13 0.34
C HIS A 231 10.84 -15.60 1.71
N ILE A 232 9.89 -16.27 2.38
CA ILE A 232 9.47 -15.93 3.75
C ILE A 232 10.59 -16.23 4.73
N LYS A 233 11.24 -17.39 4.61
CA LYS A 233 12.41 -17.73 5.43
C LYS A 233 13.51 -16.68 5.33
N ARG A 234 13.79 -16.17 4.13
CA ARG A 234 14.75 -15.06 3.94
C ARG A 234 14.33 -13.82 4.73
N MET A 235 13.07 -13.39 4.63
CA MET A 235 12.58 -12.22 5.37
C MET A 235 12.66 -12.41 6.89
N VAL A 236 12.32 -13.61 7.39
CA VAL A 236 12.45 -13.95 8.81
C VAL A 236 13.90 -13.85 9.28
N LEU A 237 14.85 -14.40 8.52
CA LEU A 237 16.28 -14.31 8.85
C LEU A 237 16.77 -12.86 8.90
N GLU A 238 16.34 -12.00 7.96
CA GLU A 238 16.68 -10.57 7.99
C GLU A 238 16.08 -9.87 9.22
N LEU A 239 14.82 -10.14 9.57
CA LEU A 239 14.15 -9.58 10.76
C LEU A 239 14.81 -10.01 12.08
N GLU A 240 15.37 -11.21 12.12
CA GLU A 240 16.11 -11.74 13.29
C GLU A 240 17.57 -11.28 13.34
N GLY A 241 18.04 -10.51 12.35
CA GLY A 241 19.40 -9.96 12.29
C GLY A 241 20.44 -10.89 11.63
N SER A 242 20.00 -12.02 11.07
CA SER A 242 20.85 -13.01 10.39
C SER A 242 21.06 -12.68 8.91
N GLU A 243 21.51 -11.46 8.61
CA GLU A 243 21.65 -10.95 7.22
C GLU A 243 22.52 -11.85 6.33
N LYS A 244 23.60 -12.42 6.87
CA LYS A 244 24.50 -13.31 6.12
C LYS A 244 23.79 -14.59 5.66
N GLU A 245 22.94 -15.15 6.51
CA GLU A 245 22.17 -16.35 6.19
C GLU A 245 21.05 -16.04 5.20
N ALA A 246 20.37 -14.90 5.37
CA ALA A 246 19.39 -14.41 4.43
C ALA A 246 19.99 -14.22 3.02
N ALA A 247 21.18 -13.62 2.93
CA ALA A 247 21.90 -13.42 1.68
C ALA A 247 22.42 -14.73 1.06
N ALA A 248 22.72 -15.74 1.87
CA ALA A 248 23.17 -17.05 1.41
C ALA A 248 22.03 -17.92 0.86
N LEU A 249 20.77 -17.65 1.25
CA LEU A 249 19.59 -18.33 0.72
C LEU A 249 19.45 -17.98 -0.77
N ARG A 250 19.50 -18.96 -1.69
CA ARG A 250 19.36 -18.76 -3.16
C ARG A 250 18.26 -19.59 -3.75
#